data_AF-A0A8J8FV66-F1
#
_entry.id   AF-A0A8J8FV66-F1
#
_cell.length_a   1.000
_cell.length_b   1.000
_cell.length_c   1.000
_cell.angle_alpha   90.00
_cell.angle_beta   90.00
_cell.angle_gamma   90.00
#
_symmetry.space_group_name_H-M   'P 1'
#
loop_
_entity.id
_entity.type
_entity.pdbx_description
1 polymer ?
#
loop_
_entity_poly.entity_id
_entity_poly.type
_entity_poly.pdbx_seq_one_letter_code
_entity_poly.pdbx_strand_id
1 'polypeptide(L)'
;MNVSRYFVVAPGAGISPTELFQWLLENSPPEVTIKQTCFGAIADGPEDELRKLADRAREEFGYAVFSKERGYPAGDPRICRRTRGGGPRPGFPQLQRETEDLDLIAEGLRALEAGEEIEIERKKPPSAEDIEKIIEEELD
;
A
#
# COMPACT_ATOMS: atom_id res chain seq x y z
N MET A 1 5.89 -0.84 21.90
CA MET A 1 4.45 -1.12 21.68
C MET A 1 4.36 -2.13 20.55
N ASN A 2 3.45 -3.10 20.60
CA ASN A 2 3.26 -3.99 19.46
C ASN A 2 2.28 -3.37 18.47
N VAL A 3 2.65 -3.39 17.20
CA VAL A 3 1.84 -2.87 16.09
C VAL A 3 1.83 -3.87 14.95
N SER A 4 0.95 -3.60 14.00
CA SER A 4 0.85 -4.36 12.76
C SER A 4 1.22 -3.44 11.61
N ARG A 5 2.12 -3.88 10.74
CA ARG A 5 2.53 -3.15 9.54
C ARG A 5 2.24 -3.97 8.31
N TYR A 6 1.71 -3.32 7.29
CA TYR A 6 1.48 -3.92 5.98
C TYR A 6 2.56 -3.46 5.02
N PHE A 7 3.21 -4.42 4.38
CA PHE A 7 4.20 -4.23 3.33
C PHE A 7 3.56 -4.59 2.00
N VAL A 8 3.69 -3.70 1.02
CA VAL A 8 3.08 -3.83 -0.30
C VAL A 8 4.12 -3.59 -1.37
N VAL A 9 4.07 -4.41 -2.41
CA VAL A 9 4.89 -4.27 -3.62
C VAL A 9 4.10 -3.49 -4.68
N ALA A 10 4.75 -2.52 -5.32
CA ALA A 10 4.19 -1.85 -6.48
C ALA A 10 4.11 -2.81 -7.68
N PRO A 11 3.01 -2.89 -8.44
CA PRO A 11 2.83 -3.88 -9.50
C PRO A 11 3.96 -3.91 -10.56
N GLY A 12 4.49 -2.75 -10.92
CA GLY A 12 5.57 -2.57 -11.89
C GLY A 12 6.98 -2.66 -11.32
N ALA A 13 7.13 -3.02 -10.04
CA ALA A 13 8.42 -3.02 -9.33
C ALA A 13 9.43 -4.07 -9.81
N GLY A 14 8.99 -5.08 -10.57
CA GLY A 14 9.86 -6.19 -11.00
C GLY A 14 10.23 -7.18 -9.89
N ILE A 15 9.70 -7.01 -8.69
CA ILE A 15 9.76 -7.98 -7.59
C ILE A 15 8.37 -8.54 -7.31
N SER A 16 8.29 -9.77 -6.83
CA SER A 16 7.04 -10.42 -6.45
C SER A 16 6.74 -10.25 -4.96
N PRO A 17 5.45 -10.29 -4.56
CA PRO A 17 5.06 -10.40 -3.16
C PRO A 17 5.75 -11.54 -2.39
N THR A 18 6.07 -12.64 -3.07
CA THR A 18 6.77 -13.78 -2.49
C THR A 18 8.22 -13.45 -2.18
N GLU A 19 8.93 -12.80 -3.11
CA GLU A 19 10.32 -12.36 -2.88
C GLU A 19 10.41 -11.40 -1.70
N LEU A 20 9.52 -10.39 -1.64
CA LEU A 20 9.44 -9.51 -0.49
C LEU A 20 9.16 -10.28 0.81
N PHE A 21 8.22 -11.23 0.79
CA PHE A 21 7.90 -12.03 1.97
C PHE A 21 9.10 -12.85 2.48
N GLN A 22 9.84 -13.50 1.59
CA GLN A 22 11.04 -14.27 1.96
C GLN A 22 12.11 -13.34 2.54
N TRP A 23 12.38 -12.22 1.88
CA TRP A 23 13.33 -11.24 2.36
C TRP A 23 12.97 -10.72 3.75
N LEU A 24 11.68 -10.39 3.98
CA LEU A 24 11.21 -9.93 5.29
C LEU A 24 11.39 -11.00 6.36
N LEU A 25 11.11 -12.28 6.05
CA LEU A 25 11.34 -13.39 6.99
C LEU A 25 12.81 -13.49 7.40
N GLU A 26 13.72 -13.50 6.42
CA GLU A 26 15.17 -13.63 6.63
C GLU A 26 15.76 -12.46 7.42
N ASN A 27 15.17 -11.27 7.29
CA ASN A 27 15.65 -10.05 7.92
C ASN A 27 14.91 -9.66 9.19
N SER A 28 13.86 -10.38 9.57
CA SER A 28 13.08 -10.10 10.78
C SER A 28 13.64 -10.78 12.03
N PRO A 29 13.56 -10.12 13.20
CA PRO A 29 13.93 -10.76 14.46
C PRO A 29 12.83 -11.77 14.89
N PRO A 30 13.14 -12.73 15.79
CA PRO A 30 12.22 -13.81 16.16
C PRO A 30 10.88 -13.36 16.74
N GLU A 31 10.80 -12.15 17.31
CA GLU A 31 9.58 -11.60 17.91
C GLU A 31 8.59 -11.06 16.86
N VAL A 32 9.02 -10.92 15.61
CA VAL A 32 8.18 -10.45 14.50
C VAL A 32 7.54 -11.65 13.80
N THR A 33 6.21 -11.66 13.74
CA THR A 33 5.43 -12.66 13.00
C THR A 33 5.05 -12.10 11.64
N ILE A 34 5.35 -12.84 10.57
CA ILE A 34 5.07 -12.40 9.20
C ILE A 34 4.09 -13.34 8.52
N LYS A 35 3.09 -12.76 7.86
CA LYS A 35 2.09 -13.46 7.05
C LYS A 35 2.06 -12.91 5.63
N GLN A 36 2.31 -13.77 4.66
CA GLN A 36 2.20 -13.44 3.24
C GLN A 36 0.76 -13.05 2.84
N THR A 37 0.66 -12.12 1.88
CA THR A 37 -0.58 -11.75 1.19
C THR A 37 -0.36 -11.70 -0.32
N CYS A 38 -1.45 -11.52 -1.09
CA CYS A 38 -1.38 -11.38 -2.54
C CYS A 38 -0.61 -10.13 -3.00
N PHE A 39 -0.36 -9.16 -2.12
CA PHE A 39 0.25 -7.87 -2.44
C PHE A 39 1.59 -7.63 -1.72
N GLY A 40 1.97 -8.53 -0.80
CA GLY A 40 3.19 -8.42 -0.01
C GLY A 40 3.07 -9.23 1.28
N ALA A 41 3.14 -8.57 2.43
CA ALA A 41 3.09 -9.24 3.73
C ALA A 41 2.52 -8.35 4.86
N ILE A 42 1.93 -8.98 5.86
CA ILE A 42 1.61 -8.36 7.16
C ILE A 42 2.70 -8.79 8.14
N ALA A 43 3.30 -7.85 8.87
CA ALA A 43 4.22 -8.11 9.96
C ALA A 43 3.64 -7.57 11.28
N ASP A 44 3.65 -8.40 12.31
CA ASP A 44 3.16 -8.10 13.65
C ASP A 44 4.33 -8.21 14.64
N GLY A 45 4.58 -7.18 15.45
CA GLY A 45 5.73 -7.17 16.37
C GLY A 45 5.99 -5.81 17.02
N PRO A 46 7.13 -5.63 17.69
CA PRO A 46 7.55 -4.35 18.27
C PRO A 46 7.65 -3.26 17.19
N GLU A 47 7.06 -2.08 17.46
CA GLU A 47 7.01 -0.97 16.50
C GLU A 47 8.38 -0.51 16.00
N ASP A 48 9.36 -0.45 16.90
CA ASP A 48 10.73 -0.06 16.59
C ASP A 48 11.41 -1.06 15.65
N GLU A 49 11.21 -2.36 15.89
CA GLU A 49 11.70 -3.41 15.00
C GLU A 49 11.01 -3.39 13.62
N LEU A 50 9.70 -3.17 13.59
CA LEU A 50 8.95 -3.06 12.33
C LEU A 50 9.32 -1.80 11.52
N ARG A 51 9.66 -0.69 12.19
CA ARG A 51 10.19 0.52 11.53
C ARG A 51 11.56 0.25 10.92
N LYS A 52 12.50 -0.32 11.69
CA LYS A 52 13.83 -0.70 11.18
C LYS A 52 13.74 -1.68 10.00
N LEU A 53 12.83 -2.65 10.07
CA LEU A 53 12.60 -3.59 8.97
C LEU A 53 12.05 -2.88 7.72
N ALA A 54 11.18 -1.89 7.89
CA ALA A 54 10.67 -1.07 6.79
C ALA A 54 11.75 -0.18 6.16
N ASP A 55 12.62 0.42 6.96
CA ASP A 55 13.73 1.24 6.45
C ASP A 55 14.70 0.37 5.64
N ARG A 56 15.09 -0.80 6.15
CA ARG A 56 15.94 -1.75 5.40
C ARG A 56 15.28 -2.27 4.12
N ALA A 57 13.97 -2.55 4.15
CA ALA A 57 13.25 -2.96 2.95
C ALA A 57 13.25 -1.85 1.88
N ARG A 58 13.15 -0.58 2.30
CA ARG A 58 13.25 0.56 1.40
C ARG A 58 14.65 0.74 0.84
N GLU A 59 15.69 0.47 1.63
CA GLU A 59 17.07 0.48 1.15
C GLU A 59 17.34 -0.62 0.11
N GLU A 60 16.83 -1.83 0.35
CA GLU A 60 17.01 -2.97 -0.56
C GLU A 60 16.23 -2.79 -1.87
N PHE A 61 14.95 -2.45 -1.78
CA PHE A 61 14.02 -2.46 -2.91
C PHE A 61 13.74 -1.07 -3.49
N GLY A 62 14.30 0.00 -2.88
CA GLY A 62 14.03 1.37 -3.30
C GLY A 62 12.54 1.71 -3.24
N TYR A 63 12.04 2.29 -4.33
CA TYR A 63 10.63 2.70 -4.46
C TYR A 63 9.68 1.56 -4.88
N ALA A 64 10.14 0.31 -4.89
CA ALA A 64 9.30 -0.85 -5.17
C ALA A 64 8.40 -1.26 -3.99
N VAL A 65 8.81 -0.94 -2.76
CA VAL A 65 8.17 -1.43 -1.54
C VAL A 65 7.65 -0.27 -0.70
N PHE A 66 6.39 -0.37 -0.32
CA PHE A 66 5.70 0.58 0.53
C PHE A 66 5.29 -0.10 1.83
N SER A 67 5.20 0.68 2.90
CA SER A 67 4.67 0.18 4.15
C SER A 67 3.76 1.17 4.86
N LYS A 68 2.74 0.65 5.55
CA LYS A 68 1.83 1.43 6.38
C LYS A 68 1.45 0.68 7.63
N GLU A 69 1.16 1.40 8.70
CA GLU A 69 0.57 0.81 9.90
C GLU A 69 -0.85 0.34 9.61
N ARG A 70 -1.22 -0.72 10.32
CA ARG A 70 -2.50 -1.41 10.23
C ARG A 70 -3.11 -1.47 11.62
N GLY A 71 -4.40 -1.18 11.73
CA GLY A 71 -5.09 -1.12 13.03
C GLY A 71 -5.37 -2.46 13.71
N TYR A 72 -5.13 -3.59 13.05
CA TYR A 72 -5.39 -4.92 13.57
C TYR A 72 -4.22 -5.86 13.18
N PRO A 73 -3.95 -6.92 13.95
CA PRO A 73 -3.00 -7.97 13.58
C PRO A 73 -3.55 -8.94 12.54
N ALA A 74 -2.66 -9.75 11.98
CA ALA A 74 -3.02 -10.81 11.06
C ALA A 74 -3.94 -11.83 11.76
N GLY A 75 -5.11 -12.07 11.18
CA GLY A 75 -6.06 -13.05 11.73
C GLY A 75 -6.89 -12.58 12.92
N ASP A 76 -6.84 -11.29 13.29
CA ASP A 76 -7.64 -10.75 14.39
C ASP A 76 -9.14 -11.10 14.27
N PRO A 77 -9.76 -11.68 15.30
CA PRO A 77 -11.13 -12.19 15.22
C PRO A 77 -12.18 -11.11 14.92
N ARG A 78 -11.90 -9.83 15.22
CA ARG A 78 -12.81 -8.69 14.97
C ARG A 78 -13.00 -8.41 13.47
N ILE A 79 -12.02 -8.80 12.65
CA ILE A 79 -11.98 -8.49 11.21
C ILE A 79 -11.75 -9.72 10.32
N CYS A 80 -11.30 -10.84 10.89
CA CYS A 80 -10.99 -12.04 10.14
C CYS A 80 -12.26 -12.64 9.52
N ARG A 81 -12.27 -12.76 8.19
CA ARG A 81 -13.39 -13.35 7.42
C ARG A 81 -13.72 -14.77 7.88
N ARG A 82 -12.71 -15.57 8.27
CA ARG A 82 -12.91 -16.94 8.76
C ARG A 82 -13.74 -16.94 10.05
N THR A 83 -13.38 -16.09 11.01
CA THR A 83 -14.06 -15.99 12.31
C THR A 83 -15.45 -15.38 12.17
N ARG A 84 -15.62 -14.43 11.24
CA ARG A 84 -16.90 -13.76 10.97
C ARG A 84 -17.85 -14.56 10.06
N GLY A 85 -17.50 -15.79 9.69
CA GLY A 85 -18.35 -16.63 8.83
C GLY A 85 -18.49 -16.13 7.39
N GLY A 86 -17.57 -15.30 6.91
CA GLY A 86 -17.65 -14.67 5.59
C GLY A 86 -17.83 -13.15 5.65
N GLY A 87 -18.34 -12.59 4.56
CA GLY A 87 -18.60 -11.15 4.40
C GLY A 87 -17.52 -10.35 3.66
N PRO A 88 -17.87 -9.13 3.21
CA PRO A 88 -16.94 -8.20 2.57
C PRO A 88 -15.81 -7.84 3.56
N ARG A 89 -14.58 -7.73 3.06
CA ARG A 89 -13.44 -7.32 3.88
C ARG A 89 -13.58 -5.82 4.18
N PRO A 90 -13.82 -5.40 5.44
CA PRO A 90 -13.89 -3.98 5.77
C PRO A 90 -12.51 -3.34 5.50
N GLY A 91 -12.49 -2.17 4.86
CA GLY A 91 -11.27 -1.42 4.57
C GLY A 91 -10.52 -1.85 3.30
N PHE A 92 -11.12 -2.63 2.40
CA PHE A 92 -10.53 -3.03 1.12
C PHE A 92 -11.34 -2.68 -0.15
N PRO A 93 -12.36 -1.78 -0.15
CA PRO A 93 -13.12 -1.53 -1.39
C PRO A 93 -12.25 -0.94 -2.52
N GLN A 94 -11.11 -0.34 -2.19
CA GLN A 94 -10.22 0.32 -3.16
C GLN A 94 -8.79 -0.21 -3.13
N LEU A 95 -8.49 -1.33 -2.45
CA LEU A 95 -7.10 -1.80 -2.32
C LEU A 95 -6.45 -2.09 -3.67
N GLN A 96 -7.21 -2.64 -4.62
CA GLN A 96 -6.70 -2.87 -5.97
C GLN A 96 -6.30 -1.56 -6.64
N ARG A 97 -7.18 -0.55 -6.58
CA ARG A 97 -6.89 0.79 -7.12
C ARG A 97 -5.71 1.47 -6.41
N GLU A 98 -5.68 1.42 -5.08
CA GLU A 98 -4.55 1.92 -4.28
C GLU A 98 -3.23 1.24 -4.68
N THR A 99 -3.28 -0.05 -5.03
CA THR A 99 -2.10 -0.79 -5.47
C THR A 99 -1.67 -0.39 -6.89
N GLU A 100 -2.62 -0.19 -7.80
CA GLU A 100 -2.36 0.29 -9.16
C GLU A 100 -1.72 1.69 -9.16
N ASP A 101 -2.11 2.55 -8.21
CA ASP A 101 -1.53 3.90 -8.07
C ASP A 101 -0.09 3.89 -7.50
N LEU A 102 0.41 2.77 -6.95
CA LEU A 102 1.76 2.71 -6.35
C LEU A 102 2.89 2.90 -7.36
N ASP A 103 2.69 2.47 -8.61
CA ASP A 103 3.70 2.66 -9.66
C ASP A 103 3.87 4.14 -9.98
N LEU A 104 2.77 4.91 -10.02
CA LEU A 104 2.80 6.37 -10.21
C LEU A 104 3.48 7.06 -9.04
N ILE A 105 3.23 6.60 -7.81
CA ILE A 105 3.90 7.12 -6.61
C ILE A 105 5.40 6.83 -6.69
N ALA A 106 5.79 5.62 -7.08
CA ALA A 106 7.19 5.22 -7.21
C ALA A 106 7.93 6.03 -8.29
N GLU A 107 7.26 6.36 -9.40
CA GLU A 107 7.79 7.24 -10.44
C GLU A 107 7.96 8.68 -9.92
N GLY A 108 6.94 9.23 -9.26
CA GLY A 108 7.02 10.57 -8.68
C GLY A 108 8.11 10.71 -7.62
N LEU A 109 8.34 9.67 -6.81
CA LEU A 109 9.44 9.65 -5.85
C LEU A 109 10.82 9.61 -6.51
N ARG A 110 10.97 8.87 -7.62
CA ARG A 110 12.21 8.85 -8.43
C ARG A 110 12.49 10.20 -9.06
N ALA A 111 11.49 10.82 -9.66
CA ALA A 111 11.60 12.16 -10.25
C ALA A 111 12.02 13.20 -9.18
N LEU A 112 11.40 13.12 -7.98
CA LEU A 112 11.75 13.98 -6.86
C LEU A 112 13.21 13.79 -6.40
N GLU A 113 13.68 12.55 -6.32
CA GLU A 113 15.08 12.25 -5.96
C GLU A 113 16.07 12.70 -7.04
N ALA A 114 15.69 12.62 -8.31
CA ALA A 114 16.47 13.11 -9.44
C ALA A 114 16.50 14.65 -9.55
N GLY A 115 15.69 15.36 -8.74
CA GLY A 115 15.58 16.82 -8.77
C GLY A 115 14.77 17.35 -9.94
N GLU A 116 13.86 16.56 -10.50
CA GLU A 116 12.97 17.00 -11.57
C GLU A 116 11.92 17.99 -11.03
N GLU A 117 11.83 19.16 -11.65
CA GLU A 117 10.75 20.12 -11.38
C GLU A 117 9.53 19.77 -12.24
N ILE A 118 8.44 19.38 -11.59
CA ILE A 118 7.17 19.07 -12.25
C ILE A 118 6.25 20.28 -12.12
N GLU A 119 5.94 20.94 -13.24
CA GLU A 119 4.88 21.94 -13.29
C GLU A 119 3.51 21.25 -13.25
N ILE A 120 2.81 21.40 -12.12
CA ILE A 120 1.45 20.87 -11.97
C ILE A 120 0.47 21.92 -12.50
N GLU A 121 -0.14 21.66 -13.66
CA GLU A 121 -1.30 22.41 -14.11
C GLU A 121 -2.47 22.20 -13.13
N ARG A 122 -2.77 23.23 -12.33
CA ARG A 122 -3.98 23.22 -11.50
C ARG A 122 -5.20 23.43 -12.38
N LYS A 123 -5.83 22.33 -12.80
CA LYS A 123 -7.15 22.39 -13.42
C LYS A 123 -8.13 23.04 -12.45
N LYS A 124 -8.87 24.04 -12.94
CA LYS A 124 -9.98 24.63 -12.16
C LYS A 124 -11.07 23.57 -12.01
N PRO A 125 -11.77 23.51 -10.87
CA PRO A 125 -12.96 22.68 -10.77
C PRO A 125 -13.96 23.10 -11.87
N PRO A 126 -14.72 22.15 -12.44
CA PRO A 126 -15.75 22.48 -13.42
C PRO A 126 -16.74 23.48 -12.82
N SER A 127 -17.16 24.44 -13.64
CA SER A 127 -18.21 25.39 -13.26
C SER A 127 -19.59 24.70 -13.21
N ALA A 128 -20.59 25.37 -12.65
CA ALA A 128 -21.95 24.86 -12.65
C ALA A 128 -22.46 24.60 -14.09
N GLU A 129 -22.10 25.48 -15.03
CA GLU A 129 -22.42 25.37 -16.45
C GLU A 129 -21.76 24.15 -17.10
N ASP A 130 -20.49 23.86 -16.74
CA ASP A 130 -19.79 22.66 -17.21
C ASP A 130 -20.46 21.37 -16.70
N ILE A 131 -20.93 21.39 -15.44
CA ILE A 131 -21.62 20.24 -14.84
C ILE A 131 -22.98 20.01 -15.49
N GLU A 132 -23.78 21.07 -15.72
CA GLU A 132 -25.06 20.96 -16.41
C GLU A 132 -24.88 20.35 -17.81
N LYS A 133 -23.87 20.81 -18.55
CA LYS A 133 -23.58 20.30 -19.89
C LYS A 133 -23.19 18.81 -19.90
N ILE A 134 -22.39 18.37 -18.93
CA ILE A 134 -22.03 16.95 -18.77
C ILE A 134 -23.27 16.11 -18.45
N ILE A 135 -24.18 16.63 -17.62
CA ILE A 135 -25.42 15.93 -17.27
C ILE A 135 -26.33 15.78 -18.51
N GLU A 136 -26.45 16.82 -19.33
CA GLU A 136 -27.24 16.77 -20.56
C GLU A 136 -26.65 15.79 -21.59
N GLU A 137 -25.33 15.75 -21.77
CA GLU A 137 -24.65 14.82 -22.70
C GLU A 137 -24.78 13.34 -22.30
N GLU A 138 -24.92 13.02 -21.01
CA GLU A 138 -25.08 11.63 -20.52
C GLU A 138 -26.55 11.18 -20.42
N LEU A 139 -27.52 12.09 -20.61
CA LEU A 139 -28.96 11.80 -20.57
C LEU A 139 -29.60 11.58 -21.95
N ASP A 140 -28.89 11.88 -23.03
CA ASP A 140 -29.23 11.53 -24.43
C ASP A 140 -28.75 10.11 -24.82
#